data_AF-A0A1M5YRM1-F1
#
_entry.id   AF-A0A1M5YRM1-F1
#
_cell.length_a   1.000
_cell.length_b   1.000
_cell.length_c   1.000
_cell.angle_alpha   90.00
_cell.angle_beta   90.00
_cell.angle_gamma   90.00
#
_symmetry.space_group_name_H-M   'P 1'
#
loop_
_entity.id
_entity.type
_entity.pdbx_description
1 polymer ?
#
loop_
_entity_poly.entity_id
_entity_poly.type
_entity_poly.pdbx_seq_one_letter_code
_entity_poly.pdbx_strand_id
1 'polypeptide(L)'
;MARISAAQREENLARYRQGVVELFWQVGWDELTYGRLSEHLGVRSSTLQAYFPNREAFGDCLKGKVFPVFIGFLDLSSRQGLVSSWTQALEEPRFRMVLELLLGNLVGKYPTDLGRQGLARLNTLLTEQLGEAAQQDLELLLGRSVLAIAQS
;
A
#
# COMPACT_ATOMS: atom_id res chain seq x y z
N MET A 1 -0.56 18.73 31.90
CA MET A 1 0.18 17.78 31.04
C MET A 1 1.42 18.51 30.51
N ALA A 2 2.62 17.98 30.75
CA ALA A 2 3.85 18.61 30.27
C ALA A 2 3.83 18.69 28.73
N ARG A 3 4.08 19.88 28.19
CA ARG A 3 4.14 20.13 26.75
C ARG A 3 5.41 19.45 26.23
N ILE A 4 5.27 18.36 25.46
CA ILE A 4 6.41 17.71 24.81
C ILE A 4 7.14 18.72 23.91
N SER A 5 8.46 18.60 23.81
CA SER A 5 9.23 19.43 22.89
C SER A 5 8.86 19.12 21.44
N ALA A 6 9.14 20.05 20.52
CA ALA A 6 8.93 19.82 19.09
C ALA A 6 9.75 18.61 18.59
N ALA A 7 11.00 18.48 19.04
CA ALA A 7 11.87 17.35 18.73
C ALA A 7 11.29 16.02 19.20
N GLN A 8 10.75 15.95 20.43
CA GLN A 8 10.13 14.73 20.95
C GLN A 8 8.86 14.36 20.17
N ARG A 9 8.09 15.36 19.72
CA ARG A 9 6.91 15.13 18.88
C ARG A 9 7.31 14.54 17.53
N GLU A 10 8.39 15.02 16.94
CA GLU A 10 8.88 14.52 15.65
C GLU A 10 9.44 13.09 15.76
N GLU A 11 10.20 12.78 16.81
CA GLU A 11 10.67 11.43 17.11
C GLU A 11 9.51 10.45 17.29
N ASN A 12 8.50 10.84 18.07
CA ASN A 12 7.29 10.02 18.26
C ASN A 12 6.55 9.81 16.94
N LEU A 13 6.41 10.86 16.13
CA LEU A 13 5.75 10.75 14.82
C LEU A 13 6.50 9.80 13.89
N ALA A 14 7.84 9.86 13.86
CA ALA A 14 8.67 8.94 13.07
C ALA A 14 8.48 7.48 13.53
N ARG A 15 8.55 7.23 14.84
CA ARG A 15 8.30 5.92 15.43
C ARG A 15 6.92 5.39 15.07
N TYR A 16 5.88 6.21 15.19
CA TYR A 16 4.52 5.77 14.91
C TYR A 16 4.28 5.52 13.42
N ARG A 17 4.84 6.37 12.54
CA ARG A 17 4.81 6.14 11.08
C ARG A 17 5.51 4.85 10.68
N GLN A 18 6.60 4.50 11.36
CA GLN A 18 7.26 3.22 11.16
C GLN A 18 6.38 2.06 11.63
N GLY A 19 5.78 2.16 12.81
CA GLY A 19 4.84 1.15 13.31
C GLY A 19 3.65 0.90 12.38
N VAL A 20 3.12 1.94 11.72
CA VAL A 20 2.07 1.81 10.70
C VAL A 20 2.54 0.93 9.54
N VAL A 21 3.76 1.12 9.06
CA VAL A 21 4.33 0.35 7.94
C VAL A 21 4.59 -1.10 8.35
N GLU A 22 5.16 -1.31 9.54
CA GLU A 22 5.40 -2.65 10.08
C GLU A 22 4.10 -3.43 10.24
N LEU A 23 3.11 -2.81 10.88
CA LEU A 23 1.81 -3.43 11.09
C LEU A 23 1.10 -3.71 9.77
N PHE A 24 1.17 -2.78 8.80
CA PHE A 24 0.65 -3.03 7.45
C PHE A 24 1.22 -4.33 6.87
N TRP A 25 2.54 -4.55 6.92
CA TRP A 25 3.15 -5.78 6.40
C TRP A 25 2.86 -7.04 7.21
N GLN A 26 2.31 -6.91 8.41
CA GLN A 26 1.90 -8.04 9.25
C GLN A 26 0.45 -8.44 9.01
N VAL A 27 -0.46 -7.47 8.89
CA VAL A 27 -1.92 -7.74 8.92
C VAL A 27 -2.69 -7.24 7.70
N GLY A 28 -2.08 -6.45 6.83
CA GLY A 28 -2.74 -5.87 5.65
C GLY A 28 -3.48 -4.57 5.95
N TRP A 29 -4.04 -3.97 4.90
CA TRP A 29 -4.69 -2.66 4.99
C TRP A 29 -6.00 -2.72 5.79
N ASP A 30 -6.80 -3.76 5.59
CA ASP A 30 -8.14 -3.84 6.17
C ASP A 30 -8.11 -3.99 7.70
N GLU A 31 -7.13 -4.74 8.21
CA GLU A 31 -6.91 -4.95 9.64
C GLU A 31 -6.07 -3.83 10.31
N LEU A 32 -5.51 -2.92 9.52
CA LEU A 32 -4.75 -1.78 10.03
C LEU A 32 -5.69 -0.74 10.68
N THR A 33 -5.93 -0.93 11.98
CA THR A 33 -6.80 -0.09 12.80
C THR A 33 -6.05 0.59 13.94
N TYR A 34 -6.63 1.64 14.52
CA TYR A 34 -6.05 2.29 15.72
C TYR A 34 -5.87 1.34 16.90
N GLY A 35 -6.79 0.37 17.07
CA GLY A 35 -6.70 -0.62 18.14
C GLY A 35 -5.46 -1.51 17.99
N ARG A 36 -5.30 -2.12 16.82
CA ARG A 36 -4.12 -2.96 16.54
C ARG A 36 -2.82 -2.16 16.54
N LEU A 37 -2.83 -0.92 16.03
CA LEU A 37 -1.66 -0.04 16.09
C LEU A 37 -1.30 0.36 17.52
N SER A 38 -2.31 0.60 18.37
CA SER A 38 -2.14 0.88 19.79
C SER A 38 -1.49 -0.30 20.51
N GLU A 39 -1.95 -1.52 20.24
CA GLU A 39 -1.37 -2.76 20.78
C GLU A 39 0.07 -2.96 20.29
N HIS A 40 0.31 -2.82 18.98
CA HIS A 40 1.64 -2.97 18.37
C HIS A 40 2.67 -1.99 18.94
N LEU A 41 2.29 -0.73 19.16
CA LEU A 41 3.19 0.30 19.64
C LEU A 41 3.24 0.43 21.17
N GLY A 42 2.30 -0.19 21.89
CA GLY A 42 2.13 0.01 23.33
C GLY A 42 1.71 1.44 23.69
N VAL A 43 0.94 2.11 22.83
CA VAL A 43 0.53 3.52 22.97
C VAL A 43 -0.97 3.65 22.83
N ARG A 44 -1.63 4.42 23.69
CA ARG A 44 -3.10 4.59 23.67
C ARG A 44 -3.61 5.07 22.30
N SER A 45 -4.74 4.53 21.86
CA SER A 45 -5.42 4.96 20.62
C SER A 45 -5.71 6.46 20.57
N SER A 46 -6.09 7.08 21.69
CA SER A 46 -6.32 8.54 21.75
C SER A 46 -5.05 9.36 21.54
N THR A 47 -3.89 8.83 21.94
CA THR A 47 -2.60 9.44 21.62
C THR A 47 -2.32 9.33 20.13
N LEU A 48 -2.54 8.16 19.52
CA LEU A 48 -2.34 7.96 18.07
C LEU A 48 -3.27 8.85 17.23
N GLN A 49 -4.51 9.07 17.65
CA GLN A 49 -5.45 9.99 16.98
C GLN A 49 -4.94 11.44 16.92
N ALA A 50 -4.11 11.87 17.88
CA ALA A 50 -3.50 13.20 17.87
C ALA A 50 -2.33 13.33 16.87
N TYR A 51 -1.83 12.22 16.33
CA TYR A 51 -0.80 12.17 15.27
C TYR A 51 -1.41 11.79 13.91
N PHE A 52 -2.43 10.95 13.91
CA PHE A 52 -3.16 10.47 12.74
C PHE A 52 -4.64 10.80 12.92
N PRO A 53 -5.15 11.92 12.37
CA PRO A 53 -6.52 12.36 12.63
C PRO A 53 -7.58 11.44 12.02
N ASN A 54 -7.22 10.68 10.98
CA ASN A 54 -8.10 9.72 10.31
C ASN A 54 -7.29 8.51 9.78
N ARG A 55 -7.99 7.49 9.31
CA ARG A 55 -7.37 6.27 8.74
C ARG A 55 -6.58 6.56 7.47
N GLU A 56 -6.95 7.57 6.70
CA GLU A 56 -6.23 7.99 5.48
C GLU A 56 -4.80 8.42 5.78
N ALA A 57 -4.56 9.02 6.96
CA ALA A 57 -3.22 9.36 7.42
C ALA A 57 -2.30 8.14 7.59
N PHE A 58 -2.85 6.92 7.77
CA PHE A 58 -2.04 5.69 7.69
C PHE A 58 -1.58 5.42 6.25
N GLY A 59 -2.44 5.66 5.26
CA GLY A 59 -2.09 5.54 3.83
C GLY A 59 -0.96 6.47 3.44
N ASP A 60 -0.93 7.68 4.00
CA ASP A 60 0.21 8.61 3.82
C ASP A 60 1.53 8.07 4.34
N CYS A 61 1.51 7.23 5.39
CA CYS A 61 2.72 6.58 5.91
C CYS A 61 3.26 5.51 4.96
N LEU A 62 2.40 4.93 4.13
CA LEU A 62 2.72 3.89 3.15
C LEU A 62 3.24 4.46 1.83
N LYS A 63 2.92 5.72 1.52
CA LYS A 63 3.39 6.43 0.32
C LYS A 63 4.91 6.33 0.21
N GLY A 64 5.38 5.94 -0.97
CA GLY A 64 6.81 5.78 -1.27
C GLY A 64 7.48 4.54 -0.66
N LYS A 65 6.81 3.77 0.21
CA LYS A 65 7.39 2.59 0.87
C LYS A 65 6.86 1.28 0.32
N VAL A 66 5.59 1.22 -0.08
CA VAL A 66 4.97 -0.01 -0.59
C VAL A 66 5.21 -0.25 -2.08
N PHE A 67 5.27 0.82 -2.87
CA PHE A 67 5.44 0.73 -4.32
C PHE A 67 6.78 0.10 -4.75
N PRO A 68 7.94 0.43 -4.14
CA PRO A 68 9.21 -0.23 -4.48
C PRO A 68 9.19 -1.74 -4.20
N VAL A 69 8.53 -2.15 -3.10
CA VAL A 69 8.36 -3.57 -2.77
C VAL A 69 7.51 -4.28 -3.83
N PHE A 70 6.40 -3.66 -4.23
CA PHE A 70 5.52 -4.17 -5.28
C PHE A 70 6.22 -4.34 -6.63
N ILE A 71 6.94 -3.32 -7.10
CA ILE A 71 7.70 -3.38 -8.36
C ILE A 71 8.84 -4.41 -8.28
N GLY A 72 9.42 -4.64 -7.09
CA GLY A 72 10.46 -5.65 -6.90
C GLY A 72 10.05 -7.08 -7.25
N PHE A 73 8.74 -7.36 -7.35
CA PHE A 73 8.22 -8.65 -7.79
C PHE A 73 8.00 -8.75 -9.31
N LEU A 74 8.14 -7.65 -10.05
CA LEU A 74 7.79 -7.59 -11.47
C LEU A 74 9.04 -7.62 -12.36
N ASP A 75 8.98 -8.46 -13.38
CA ASP A 75 9.95 -8.47 -14.48
C ASP A 75 9.44 -7.55 -15.60
N LEU A 76 10.09 -6.40 -15.75
CA LEU A 76 9.75 -5.40 -16.77
C LEU A 76 10.65 -5.50 -18.02
N SER A 77 11.38 -6.61 -18.20
CA SER A 77 12.22 -6.82 -19.39
C SER A 77 11.39 -7.06 -20.67
N SER A 78 10.17 -7.56 -20.53
CA SER A 78 9.25 -7.81 -21.63
C SER A 78 7.81 -7.90 -21.13
N ARG A 79 6.83 -7.73 -22.03
CA ARG A 79 5.41 -7.92 -21.72
C ARG A 79 5.10 -9.32 -21.19
N GLN A 80 5.74 -10.34 -21.76
CA GLN A 80 5.59 -11.72 -21.30
C GLN A 80 6.18 -11.91 -19.90
N GLY A 81 7.33 -11.29 -19.62
CA GLY A 81 7.95 -11.25 -18.30
C GLY A 81 7.06 -10.59 -17.25
N LEU A 82 6.42 -9.47 -17.60
CA LEU A 82 5.45 -8.79 -16.72
C LEU A 82 4.29 -9.74 -16.38
N VAL A 83 3.70 -10.37 -17.39
CA VAL A 83 2.54 -11.25 -17.19
C VAL A 83 2.91 -12.47 -16.35
N SER A 84 4.06 -13.11 -16.60
CA SER A 84 4.49 -14.29 -15.83
C SER A 84 4.86 -13.91 -14.39
N SER A 85 5.70 -12.89 -14.19
CA SER A 85 6.14 -12.45 -12.87
C SER A 85 4.99 -11.96 -12.01
N TRP A 86 4.06 -11.18 -12.57
CA TRP A 86 2.85 -10.76 -11.85
C TRP A 86 1.99 -11.96 -11.45
N THR A 87 1.75 -12.91 -12.36
CA THR A 87 0.92 -14.08 -12.06
C THR A 87 1.54 -14.91 -10.93
N GLN A 88 2.87 -15.08 -10.93
CA GLN A 88 3.58 -15.73 -9.83
C GLN A 88 3.52 -14.92 -8.53
N ALA A 89 3.69 -13.60 -8.62
CA ALA A 89 3.66 -12.72 -7.45
C ALA A 89 2.29 -12.68 -6.76
N LEU A 90 1.19 -13.08 -7.42
CA LEU A 90 -0.11 -13.21 -6.76
C LEU A 90 -0.09 -14.25 -5.62
N GLU A 91 0.84 -15.19 -5.59
CA GLU A 91 1.00 -16.12 -4.48
C GLU A 91 1.69 -15.45 -3.27
N GLU A 92 2.50 -14.42 -3.52
CA GLU A 92 3.28 -13.70 -2.52
C GLU A 92 2.39 -12.79 -1.66
N PRO A 93 2.35 -13.00 -0.32
CA PRO A 93 1.47 -12.22 0.55
C PRO A 93 1.72 -10.72 0.45
N ARG A 94 2.99 -10.29 0.43
CA ARG A 94 3.34 -8.86 0.36
C ARG A 94 2.86 -8.21 -0.93
N PHE A 95 2.93 -8.92 -2.06
CA PHE A 95 2.44 -8.41 -3.32
C PHE A 95 0.92 -8.23 -3.29
N ARG A 96 0.20 -9.25 -2.81
CA ARG A 96 -1.26 -9.19 -2.62
C ARG A 96 -1.69 -8.05 -1.71
N MET A 97 -1.02 -7.84 -0.58
CA MET A 97 -1.34 -6.75 0.36
C MET A 97 -1.26 -5.37 -0.29
N VAL A 98 -0.32 -5.16 -1.22
CA VAL A 98 -0.23 -3.89 -1.98
C VAL A 98 -1.33 -3.80 -3.04
N LEU A 99 -1.68 -4.91 -3.70
CA LEU A 99 -2.81 -4.94 -4.63
C LEU A 99 -4.15 -4.69 -3.95
N GLU A 100 -4.41 -5.31 -2.80
CA GLU A 100 -5.59 -5.08 -1.99
C GLU A 100 -5.67 -3.63 -1.55
N LEU A 101 -4.55 -3.05 -1.10
CA LEU A 101 -4.47 -1.63 -0.80
C LEU A 101 -4.83 -0.79 -2.03
N LEU A 102 -4.25 -1.06 -3.19
CA LEU A 102 -4.51 -0.32 -4.42
C LEU A 102 -5.98 -0.43 -4.84
N LEU A 103 -6.51 -1.64 -4.94
CA LEU A 103 -7.88 -1.92 -5.37
C LEU A 103 -8.91 -1.36 -4.38
N GLY A 104 -8.69 -1.53 -3.08
CA GLY A 104 -9.56 -0.96 -2.04
C GLY A 104 -9.63 0.56 -2.10
N ASN A 105 -8.50 1.22 -2.43
CA ASN A 105 -8.45 2.66 -2.63
C ASN A 105 -9.04 3.13 -3.97
N LEU A 106 -9.22 2.24 -4.96
CA LEU A 106 -9.82 2.55 -6.26
C LEU A 106 -11.34 2.30 -6.30
N VAL A 107 -11.81 1.25 -5.63
CA VAL A 107 -13.22 0.78 -5.70
C VAL A 107 -14.06 1.31 -4.52
N GLY A 108 -13.44 1.95 -3.53
CA GLY A 108 -14.14 2.58 -2.40
C GLY A 108 -15.17 3.64 -2.82
N LYS A 109 -16.06 4.01 -1.90
CA LYS A 109 -17.16 4.99 -2.11
C LYS A 109 -16.70 6.29 -2.79
N TYR A 110 -15.47 6.70 -2.50
CA TYR A 110 -14.73 7.68 -3.30
C TYR A 110 -13.32 7.12 -3.48
N PRO A 111 -12.81 7.01 -4.72
CA PRO A 111 -11.43 6.62 -4.92
C PRO A 111 -10.53 7.65 -4.24
N THR A 112 -9.56 7.20 -3.45
CA THR A 112 -8.64 8.11 -2.77
C THR A 112 -7.59 8.61 -3.75
N ASP A 113 -6.98 9.75 -3.46
CA ASP A 113 -5.85 10.25 -4.25
C ASP A 113 -4.68 9.26 -4.27
N LEU A 114 -4.49 8.49 -3.19
CA LEU A 114 -3.49 7.43 -3.12
C LEU A 114 -3.71 6.35 -4.19
N GLY A 115 -4.95 5.85 -4.32
CA GLY A 115 -5.29 4.83 -5.30
C GLY A 115 -5.12 5.33 -6.74
N ARG A 116 -5.66 6.53 -7.05
CA ARG A 116 -5.54 7.15 -8.38
C ARG A 116 -4.09 7.39 -8.78
N GLN A 117 -3.29 7.99 -7.89
CA GLN A 117 -1.88 8.25 -8.15
C GLN A 117 -1.07 6.96 -8.27
N GLY A 118 -1.39 5.94 -7.47
CA GLY A 118 -0.75 4.63 -7.55
C GLY A 118 -0.99 3.95 -8.90
N LEU A 119 -2.24 3.90 -9.36
CA LEU A 119 -2.59 3.32 -10.67
C LEU A 119 -1.98 4.12 -11.83
N ALA A 120 -2.06 5.45 -11.79
CA ALA A 120 -1.46 6.30 -12.82
C ALA A 120 0.05 6.07 -12.91
N ARG A 121 0.75 6.03 -11.76
CA ARG A 121 2.19 5.76 -11.70
C ARG A 121 2.53 4.37 -12.25
N LEU A 122 1.74 3.35 -11.93
CA LEU A 122 1.93 2.02 -12.46
C LEU A 122 1.75 1.99 -13.98
N ASN A 123 0.66 2.58 -14.49
CA ASN A 123 0.41 2.64 -15.93
C ASN A 123 1.53 3.37 -16.67
N THR A 124 1.93 4.55 -16.19
CA THR A 124 3.06 5.30 -16.76
C THR A 124 4.33 4.48 -16.79
N LEU A 125 4.69 3.82 -15.69
CA LEU A 125 5.88 2.97 -15.61
C LEU A 125 5.84 1.83 -16.64
N LEU A 126 4.70 1.13 -16.76
CA LEU A 126 4.57 0.02 -17.69
C LEU A 126 4.61 0.49 -19.14
N THR A 127 3.93 1.60 -19.47
CA THR A 127 3.97 2.18 -20.81
C THR A 127 5.38 2.66 -21.18
N GLU A 128 6.12 3.27 -20.25
CA GLU A 128 7.50 3.72 -20.48
C GLU A 128 8.47 2.55 -20.72
N GLN A 129 8.30 1.42 -20.02
CA GLN A 129 9.21 0.26 -20.12
C GLN A 129 8.84 -0.72 -21.25
N LEU A 130 7.55 -0.90 -21.50
CA LEU A 130 7.03 -1.99 -22.34
C LEU A 130 6.19 -1.51 -23.53
N GLY A 131 6.00 -0.19 -23.66
CA GLY A 131 5.21 0.46 -24.71
C GLY A 131 3.70 0.48 -24.41
N GLU A 132 2.95 1.21 -25.24
CA GLU A 132 1.50 1.45 -25.08
C GLU A 132 0.66 0.17 -24.97
N ALA A 133 1.10 -0.91 -25.60
CA ALA A 133 0.40 -2.19 -25.55
C ALA A 133 0.38 -2.82 -24.14
N ALA A 134 1.27 -2.38 -23.23
CA ALA A 134 1.29 -2.82 -21.84
C ALA A 134 0.06 -2.38 -21.04
N GLN A 135 -0.69 -1.38 -21.51
CA GLN A 135 -1.95 -0.98 -20.88
C GLN A 135 -2.97 -2.14 -20.91
N GLN A 136 -3.06 -2.88 -22.03
CA GLN A 136 -3.95 -4.03 -22.13
C GLN A 136 -3.53 -5.16 -21.18
N ASP A 137 -2.22 -5.33 -20.97
CA ASP A 137 -1.71 -6.30 -20.00
C ASP A 137 -2.06 -5.88 -18.57
N LEU A 138 -1.94 -4.59 -18.25
CA LEU A 138 -2.31 -4.06 -16.94
C LEU A 138 -3.80 -4.31 -16.65
N GLU A 139 -4.68 -4.02 -17.60
CA GLU A 139 -6.12 -4.30 -17.49
C GLU A 139 -6.40 -5.79 -17.23
N LEU A 140 -5.76 -6.67 -18.00
CA LEU A 140 -5.84 -8.12 -17.83
C LEU A 140 -5.34 -8.56 -16.44
N LEU A 141 -4.18 -8.04 -16.01
CA LEU A 141 -3.54 -8.40 -14.76
C LEU A 141 -4.32 -7.90 -13.54
N LEU A 142 -4.92 -6.71 -13.61
CA LEU A 142 -5.85 -6.23 -12.58
C LEU A 142 -7.07 -7.14 -12.49
N GLY A 143 -7.65 -7.57 -13.62
CA GLY A 143 -8.74 -8.54 -13.64
C GLY A 143 -8.35 -9.88 -13.00
N ARG A 144 -7.18 -10.43 -13.36
CA ARG A 144 -6.64 -11.65 -12.73
C ARG A 144 -6.40 -11.48 -11.23
N SER A 145 -5.91 -10.32 -10.82
CA SER A 145 -5.67 -10.01 -9.41
C SER A 145 -6.96 -10.04 -8.60
N VAL A 146 -8.04 -9.45 -9.10
CA VAL A 146 -9.36 -9.50 -8.46
C VAL A 146 -9.86 -10.94 -8.32
N LEU A 147 -9.72 -11.76 -9.38
CA LEU A 147 -10.14 -13.17 -9.33
C LEU A 147 -9.32 -13.97 -8.31
N ALA A 148 -8.01 -13.76 -8.25
CA ALA A 148 -7.14 -14.44 -7.30
C ALA A 148 -7.46 -14.07 -5.85
N ILE A 149 -7.67 -12.77 -5.56
CA ILE A 149 -8.05 -12.29 -4.23
C ILE A 149 -9.42 -12.82 -3.82
N ALA A 150 -10.39 -12.89 -4.74
CA ALA A 150 -11.72 -13.41 -4.43
C ALA A 150 -11.76 -14.91 -4.11
N GLN A 151 -10.70 -15.66 -4.45
CA GLN A 151 -10.59 -17.11 -4.26
C GLN A 151 -9.66 -17.51 -3.11
N SER A 152 -8.95 -16.55 -2.52
CA SER A 152 -8.02 -16.77 -1.40
C SER A 152 -8.68 -16.61 -0.04
#